data_AF-A0A537XEJ0-F1
#
_entry.id   AF-A0A537XEJ0-F1
#
_cell.length_a   1.000
_cell.length_b   1.000
_cell.length_c   1.000
_cell.angle_alpha   90.00
_cell.angle_beta   90.00
_cell.angle_gamma   90.00
#
_symmetry.space_group_name_H-M   'P 1'
#
loop_
_entity.id
_entity.type
_entity.pdbx_description
1 polymer ?
#
loop_
_entity_poly.entity_id
_entity_poly.type
_entity_poly.pdbx_seq_one_letter_code
_entity_poly.pdbx_strand_id
1 'polypeptide(L)'
;MQWKVWYRPEGATGAGFTREQDHGTLTIESDRAVFEGKKKRISFDRIRSTGKQRIGWWLVWADIEYEENGEVHHAYFGDRALLGWGGLLGSNTKIAEAAEALRLKQGA
;
A
#
# COMPACT_ATOMS: atom_id res chain seq x y z
N MET A 1 -3.38 -10.22 7.75
CA MET A 1 -4.35 -9.11 7.85
C MET A 1 -4.79 -8.69 6.46
N GLN A 2 -6.00 -8.14 6.31
CA GLN A 2 -6.59 -7.82 5.02
C GLN A 2 -7.29 -6.46 5.03
N TRP A 3 -7.11 -5.67 3.97
CA TRP A 3 -7.75 -4.36 3.79
C TRP A 3 -8.34 -4.21 2.40
N LYS A 4 -9.47 -3.51 2.30
CA LYS A 4 -9.96 -3.01 1.01
C LYS A 4 -9.26 -1.69 0.73
N VAL A 5 -8.47 -1.62 -0.33
CA VAL A 5 -7.58 -0.48 -0.59
C VAL A 5 -7.78 0.10 -1.98
N TRP A 6 -7.54 1.40 -2.09
CA TRP A 6 -7.16 2.08 -3.31
C TRP A 6 -5.67 1.85 -3.56
N TYR A 7 -5.28 1.70 -4.82
CA TYR A 7 -3.91 1.49 -5.25
C TYR A 7 -3.52 2.52 -6.31
N ARG A 8 -2.29 3.05 -6.20
CA ARG A 8 -1.66 3.90 -7.21
C ARG A 8 -0.22 3.42 -7.46
N PRO A 9 0.18 3.17 -8.72
CA PRO A 9 1.58 3.15 -9.11
C PRO A 9 2.09 4.58 -9.26
N GLU A 10 3.37 4.81 -8.95
CA GLU A 10 4.09 6.05 -9.29
C GLU A 10 3.63 7.35 -8.59
N GLY A 11 3.18 7.23 -7.35
CA GLY A 11 2.93 8.38 -6.47
C GLY A 11 1.45 8.63 -6.25
N ALA A 12 1.11 9.00 -5.01
CA ALA A 12 -0.26 9.31 -4.66
C ALA A 12 -0.67 10.76 -5.01
N THR A 13 0.28 11.67 -5.25
CA THR A 13 0.06 13.11 -5.45
C THR A 13 -0.62 13.44 -6.79
N GLY A 14 -1.60 14.35 -6.75
CA GLY A 14 -2.33 14.82 -7.93
C GLY A 14 -3.84 14.50 -7.86
N ALA A 15 -4.65 15.47 -8.28
CA ALA A 15 -6.11 15.35 -8.29
C ALA A 15 -6.64 14.39 -9.38
N GLY A 16 -5.79 13.98 -10.34
CA GLY A 16 -6.16 13.09 -11.43
C GLY A 16 -6.23 11.63 -10.99
N PHE A 17 -7.36 10.98 -11.27
CA PHE A 17 -7.40 9.52 -11.33
C PHE A 17 -6.68 9.08 -12.60
N THR A 18 -5.46 8.56 -12.47
CA THR A 18 -4.70 8.00 -13.61
C THR A 18 -5.30 6.67 -14.05
N ARG A 19 -5.06 6.26 -15.30
CA ARG A 19 -5.56 4.99 -15.84
C ARG A 19 -5.05 3.77 -15.07
N GLU A 20 -3.93 3.91 -14.39
CA GLU A 20 -3.22 2.83 -13.69
C GLU A 20 -3.66 2.65 -12.24
N GLN A 21 -4.53 3.54 -11.75
CA GLN A 21 -5.14 3.37 -10.44
C GLN A 21 -6.04 2.14 -10.42
N ASP A 22 -5.99 1.44 -9.32
CA ASP A 22 -6.78 0.24 -9.10
C ASP A 22 -7.41 0.28 -7.72
N HIS A 23 -8.28 -0.67 -7.46
CA HIS A 23 -8.75 -0.96 -6.13
C HIS A 23 -8.93 -2.44 -5.96
N GLY A 24 -8.81 -2.89 -4.73
CA GLY A 24 -8.89 -4.30 -4.48
C GLY A 24 -8.62 -4.61 -3.03
N THR A 25 -7.93 -5.71 -2.83
CA THR A 25 -7.67 -6.25 -1.51
C THR A 25 -6.17 -6.37 -1.33
N LEU A 26 -5.64 -5.71 -0.30
CA LEU A 26 -4.27 -5.92 0.15
C LEU A 26 -4.31 -6.91 1.32
N THR A 27 -3.61 -8.02 1.16
CA THR A 27 -3.45 -9.04 2.20
C THR A 27 -1.97 -9.05 2.60
N ILE A 28 -1.68 -8.73 3.86
CA ILE A 28 -0.33 -8.82 4.44
C ILE A 28 -0.37 -9.91 5.50
N GLU A 29 0.29 -11.03 5.22
CA GLU A 29 0.51 -12.13 6.15
C GLU A 29 1.89 -12.00 6.80
N SER A 30 2.26 -13.00 7.60
CA SER A 30 3.52 -12.98 8.37
C SER A 30 4.78 -13.08 7.52
N ASP A 31 4.66 -13.59 6.29
CA ASP A 31 5.75 -13.98 5.38
C ASP A 31 5.58 -13.43 3.95
N ARG A 32 4.38 -12.97 3.60
CA ARG A 32 4.06 -12.44 2.27
C ARG A 32 3.07 -11.28 2.33
N ALA A 33 3.15 -10.42 1.34
CA ALA A 33 2.10 -9.46 1.04
C ALA A 33 1.68 -9.59 -0.42
N VAL A 34 0.37 -9.54 -0.66
CA VAL A 34 -0.22 -9.63 -2.00
C VAL A 34 -1.33 -8.59 -2.13
N PHE A 35 -1.27 -7.81 -3.20
CA PHE A 35 -2.37 -6.98 -3.64
C PHE A 35 -3.13 -7.67 -4.77
N GLU A 36 -4.42 -7.85 -4.59
CA GLU A 36 -5.35 -8.36 -5.60
C GLU A 36 -6.28 -7.22 -6.03
N GLY A 37 -5.86 -6.50 -7.07
CA GLY A 37 -6.64 -5.46 -7.73
C GLY A 37 -7.57 -6.01 -8.80
N LYS A 38 -8.44 -5.17 -9.35
CA LYS A 38 -9.27 -5.57 -10.49
C LYS A 38 -8.49 -5.68 -11.80
N LYS A 39 -7.40 -4.91 -11.92
CA LYS A 39 -6.59 -4.83 -13.15
C LYS A 39 -5.34 -5.69 -13.07
N LYS A 40 -4.77 -5.85 -11.88
CA LYS A 40 -3.54 -6.63 -11.68
C LYS A 40 -3.44 -7.23 -10.29
N ARG A 41 -2.60 -8.25 -10.18
CA ARG A 41 -2.14 -8.83 -8.94
C ARG A 41 -0.66 -8.49 -8.76
N ILE A 42 -0.26 -8.05 -7.57
CA ILE A 42 1.12 -7.71 -7.23
C ILE A 42 1.52 -8.53 -6.01
N SER A 43 2.64 -9.23 -6.10
CA SER A 43 3.26 -9.93 -4.97
C SER A 43 4.47 -9.12 -4.49
N PHE A 44 4.54 -8.85 -3.19
CA PHE A 44 5.63 -8.10 -2.59
C PHE A 44 6.66 -9.08 -2.01
N ASP A 45 7.41 -9.71 -2.90
CA ASP A 45 8.37 -10.76 -2.53
C ASP A 45 9.58 -10.18 -1.79
N ARG A 46 9.97 -8.95 -2.11
CA ARG A 46 11.06 -8.23 -1.45
C ARG A 46 10.70 -6.76 -1.23
N ILE A 47 10.29 -6.43 -0.01
CA ILE A 47 10.08 -5.04 0.41
C ILE A 47 11.43 -4.41 0.75
N ARG A 48 11.73 -3.24 0.19
CA ARG A 48 12.96 -2.49 0.44
C ARG A 48 12.77 -1.43 1.51
N SER A 49 11.67 -0.69 1.45
CA SER A 49 11.32 0.32 2.44
C SER A 49 9.80 0.46 2.57
N THR A 50 9.36 0.97 3.70
CA THR A 50 7.95 1.35 3.91
C THR A 50 7.88 2.78 4.41
N GLY A 51 6.80 3.46 4.04
CA GLY A 51 6.65 4.87 4.31
C GLY A 51 5.20 5.30 4.35
N LYS A 52 5.02 6.62 4.41
CA LYS A 52 3.73 7.27 4.38
C LYS A 52 3.80 8.45 3.44
N GLN A 53 2.89 8.53 2.48
CA GLN A 53 2.77 9.67 1.60
C GLN A 53 1.52 10.49 1.93
N ARG A 54 1.72 11.76 2.26
CA ARG A 54 0.63 12.73 2.43
C ARG A 54 0.09 13.16 1.06
N ILE A 55 -1.23 13.18 0.90
CA ILE A 55 -1.89 13.46 -0.38
C ILE A 55 -2.93 14.59 -0.28
N GLY A 56 -3.20 15.03 0.93
CA GLY A 56 -4.08 16.15 1.23
C GLY A 56 -3.89 16.59 2.67
N TRP A 57 -4.72 17.55 3.11
CA TRP A 57 -4.60 18.12 4.44
C TRP A 57 -4.77 17.09 5.56
N TRP A 58 -5.63 16.07 5.38
CA TRP A 58 -5.87 15.01 6.36
C TRP A 58 -5.61 13.59 5.82
N LEU A 59 -5.23 13.45 4.55
CA LEU A 59 -5.12 12.15 3.89
C LEU A 59 -3.67 11.70 3.74
N VAL A 60 -3.37 10.50 4.23
CA VAL A 60 -2.06 9.84 4.16
C VAL A 60 -2.26 8.44 3.63
N TRP A 61 -1.47 8.00 2.65
CA TRP A 61 -1.42 6.62 2.19
C TRP A 61 -0.15 5.93 2.67
N ALA A 62 -0.20 4.61 2.80
CA ALA A 62 0.98 3.78 2.98
C ALA A 62 1.77 3.74 1.67
N ASP A 63 3.08 3.87 1.76
CA ASP A 63 4.02 3.70 0.66
C ASP A 63 4.81 2.41 0.90
N ILE A 64 4.90 1.56 -0.11
CA ILE A 64 5.66 0.32 -0.10
C ILE A 64 6.59 0.36 -1.30
N GLU A 65 7.89 0.45 -1.03
CA GLU A 65 8.94 0.28 -2.03
C GLU A 65 9.32 -1.20 -2.06
N TYR A 66 9.29 -1.79 -3.25
CA TYR A 66 9.56 -3.21 -3.44
C TYR A 66 10.40 -3.45 -4.69
N GLU A 67 11.12 -4.56 -4.69
CA GLU A 67 11.90 -5.01 -5.84
C GLU A 67 11.15 -6.14 -6.55
N GLU A 68 10.93 -5.98 -7.85
CA GLU A 68 10.36 -7.01 -8.72
C GLU A 68 11.25 -7.12 -9.96
N ASN A 69 11.74 -8.32 -10.28
CA ASN A 69 12.63 -8.57 -11.43
C ASN A 69 13.90 -7.69 -11.47
N GLY A 70 14.40 -7.23 -10.31
CA GLY A 70 15.58 -6.37 -10.21
C GLY A 70 15.29 -4.87 -10.40
N GLU A 71 14.03 -4.50 -10.66
CA GLU A 71 13.58 -3.11 -10.72
C GLU A 71 12.92 -2.69 -9.40
N VAL A 72 13.09 -1.42 -9.03
CA VAL A 72 12.50 -0.85 -7.82
C VAL A 72 11.19 -0.15 -8.18
N HIS A 73 10.12 -0.52 -7.49
CA HIS A 73 8.78 0.02 -7.71
C HIS A 73 8.19 0.57 -6.41
N HIS A 74 7.27 1.54 -6.55
CA HIS A 74 6.48 2.06 -5.44
C HIS A 74 5.01 1.69 -5.60
N ALA A 75 4.41 1.20 -4.52
CA ALA A 75 2.99 0.93 -4.41
C ALA A 75 2.38 1.74 -3.27
N TYR A 76 1.43 2.61 -3.62
CA TYR A 76 0.74 3.44 -2.63
C TYR A 76 -0.64 2.89 -2.34
N PHE A 77 -0.97 2.73 -1.05
CA PHE A 77 -2.22 2.16 -0.59
C PHE A 77 -2.97 3.07 0.38
N GLY A 78 -4.25 3.30 0.07
CA GLY A 78 -5.18 3.98 0.97
C GLY A 78 -6.39 3.11 1.26
N ASP A 79 -6.73 2.92 2.54
CA ASP A 79 -7.93 2.19 2.96
C ASP A 79 -9.19 2.81 2.34
N ARG A 80 -10.07 1.99 1.78
CA ARG A 80 -11.33 2.43 1.18
C ARG A 80 -12.39 2.79 2.21
N ALA A 81 -12.22 2.38 3.47
CA ALA A 81 -13.11 2.73 4.58
C ALA A 81 -13.00 4.20 5.04
N LEU A 82 -12.26 5.03 4.31
CA LEU A 82 -11.99 6.46 4.55
C LEU A 82 -13.22 7.38 4.76
N LEU A 83 -14.46 6.89 4.63
CA LEU A 83 -15.68 7.68 4.85
C LEU A 83 -16.31 7.50 6.25
N GLY A 84 -15.66 6.77 7.16
CA GLY A 84 -16.10 6.63 8.56
C GLY A 84 -15.03 7.00 9.58
N TRP A 85 -15.44 7.15 10.86
CA TRP A 85 -14.55 7.48 11.99
C TRP A 85 -13.37 6.52 12.21
N GLY A 86 -13.45 5.29 11.68
CA GLY A 86 -12.33 4.32 11.70
C GLY A 86 -11.23 4.57 10.66
N GLY A 87 -11.47 5.44 9.67
CA GLY A 87 -10.56 5.74 8.56
C GLY A 87 -9.67 6.98 8.78
N LEU A 88 -9.93 7.78 9.82
CA LEU A 88 -9.34 9.12 9.93
C LEU A 88 -7.83 9.14 10.24
N LEU A 89 -7.25 8.12 10.90
CA LEU A 89 -5.81 8.10 11.21
C LEU A 89 -5.17 6.70 11.35
N GLY A 90 -5.95 5.67 11.70
CA GLY A 90 -5.40 4.38 12.13
C GLY A 90 -5.12 3.39 11.00
N SER A 91 -6.02 3.27 10.01
CA SER A 91 -5.96 2.13 9.09
C SER A 91 -4.78 2.18 8.12
N ASN A 92 -4.49 3.35 7.55
CA ASN A 92 -3.32 3.51 6.67
C ASN A 92 -2.00 3.40 7.45
N THR A 93 -2.00 3.80 8.72
CA THR A 93 -0.87 3.55 9.63
C THR A 93 -0.66 2.06 9.87
N LYS A 94 -1.74 1.30 10.13
CA LYS A 94 -1.67 -0.16 10.31
C LYS A 94 -1.19 -0.90 9.04
N ILE A 95 -1.55 -0.41 7.85
CA ILE A 95 -1.03 -0.96 6.60
C ILE A 95 0.49 -0.78 6.53
N ALA A 96 0.99 0.44 6.77
CA ALA A 96 2.42 0.72 6.77
C ALA A 96 3.18 -0.08 7.85
N GLU A 97 2.65 -0.15 9.07
CA GLU A 97 3.23 -0.95 10.17
C GLU A 97 3.27 -2.45 9.86
N ALA A 98 2.21 -2.99 9.26
CA ALA A 98 2.17 -4.39 8.85
C ALA A 98 3.17 -4.69 7.72
N ALA A 99 3.31 -3.78 6.74
CA ALA A 99 4.31 -3.89 5.70
C ALA A 99 5.73 -3.80 6.26
N GLU A 100 5.97 -2.94 7.25
CA GLU A 100 7.28 -2.80 7.90
C GLU A 100 7.64 -4.05 8.71
N ALA A 101 6.69 -4.61 9.45
CA ALA A 101 6.88 -5.86 10.17
C ALA A 101 7.22 -7.03 9.23
N LEU A 102 6.60 -7.06 8.04
CA LEU A 102 6.95 -8.02 6.99
C LEU A 102 8.36 -7.76 6.45
N ARG A 103 8.71 -6.52 6.15
CA ARG A 103 10.04 -6.12 5.66
C ARG A 103 11.16 -6.58 6.61
N LEU A 104 10.99 -6.33 7.91
CA LEU A 104 11.95 -6.73 8.93
C LEU A 104 12.15 -8.25 9.00
N LYS A 105 11.12 -9.04 8.69
CA LYS A 105 11.24 -10.50 8.60
C LYS A 105 11.89 -10.97 7.31
N GLN A 106 11.67 -10.28 6.19
CA GLN A 106 12.31 -10.61 4.91
C GLN A 106 13.81 -10.32 4.92
N GLY A 107 14.27 -9.39 5.79
CA GLY A 107 15.68 -9.04 5.95
C GLY A 107 16.40 -9.71 7.14
N ALA A 108 15.69 -10.50 7.95
CA ALA A 108 16.26 -11.29 9.05
C ALA A 108 16.61 -12.71 8.56
#